data_AF-A0A0Q7GSV4-F1
#
_entry.id   AF-A0A0Q7GSV4-F1
#
_cell.length_a   1.000
_cell.length_b   1.000
_cell.length_c   1.000
_cell.angle_alpha   90.00
_cell.angle_beta   90.00
_cell.angle_gamma   90.00
#
_symmetry.space_group_name_H-M   'P 1'
#
loop_
_entity.id
_entity.type
_entity.pdbx_description
1 polymer ?
#
loop_
_entity_poly.entity_id
_entity_poly.type
_entity_poly.pdbx_seq_one_letter_code
_entity_poly.pdbx_strand_id
1 'polypeptide(L)'
;MAESACACAQSHDPFASSTLDDLALQACDDADTLNEVLRAYTALEKLVDTSALNDSEALTPSRTELSALLGLLNGALLARIDTVNGATSAVREALRQNTGSAQ
;
A
#
# COMPACT_ATOMS: atom_id res chain seq x y z
N MET A 1 24.64 30.06 -45.37
CA MET A 1 24.18 30.54 -44.05
C MET A 1 23.16 29.54 -43.54
N ALA A 2 23.28 29.19 -42.26
CA ALA A 2 22.47 28.22 -41.51
C ALA A 2 20.97 28.66 -41.48
N GLU A 3 19.97 27.85 -41.15
CA GLU A 3 19.80 27.00 -39.97
C GLU A 3 18.78 25.89 -40.24
N SER A 4 19.07 24.72 -39.68
CA SER A 4 18.19 23.58 -39.54
C SER A 4 17.47 23.71 -38.19
N ALA A 5 16.14 23.73 -38.17
CA ALA A 5 15.37 23.73 -36.93
C ALA A 5 14.57 22.42 -36.83
N CYS A 6 15.17 21.47 -36.12
CA CYS A 6 14.55 20.21 -35.73
C CYS A 6 13.60 20.49 -34.55
N ALA A 7 12.29 20.46 -34.80
CA ALA A 7 11.29 20.58 -33.73
C ALA A 7 10.89 19.19 -33.25
N CYS A 8 11.57 18.76 -32.18
CA CYS A 8 11.14 17.80 -31.16
C CYS A 8 10.24 16.65 -31.61
N ALA A 9 10.86 15.55 -32.03
CA ALA A 9 10.24 14.24 -31.85
C ALA A 9 10.05 14.04 -30.34
N GLN A 10 8.80 14.05 -29.89
CA GLN A 10 8.43 13.65 -28.54
C GLN A 10 8.85 12.19 -28.36
N SER A 11 9.98 11.97 -27.70
CA SER A 11 10.39 10.65 -27.20
C SER A 11 9.50 10.29 -26.01
N HIS A 12 8.23 10.01 -26.29
CA HIS A 12 7.36 9.37 -25.33
C HIS A 12 7.75 7.89 -25.32
N ASP A 13 8.57 7.50 -24.34
CA ASP A 13 8.96 6.10 -24.18
C ASP A 13 7.77 5.35 -23.56
N PRO A 14 7.05 4.52 -24.33
CA PRO A 14 5.82 3.88 -23.86
C PRO A 14 6.09 2.97 -22.66
N PHE A 15 7.30 2.41 -22.58
CA PHE A 15 7.72 1.48 -21.53
C PHE A 15 7.88 2.15 -20.15
N ALA A 16 8.27 3.43 -20.10
CA ALA A 16 8.33 4.19 -18.85
C ALA A 16 6.93 4.54 -18.32
N SER A 17 5.96 4.76 -19.21
CA SER A 17 4.54 4.94 -18.82
C SER A 17 3.97 3.65 -18.25
N SER A 18 4.19 2.52 -18.93
CA SER A 18 3.68 1.21 -18.49
C SER A 18 4.16 0.84 -17.09
N THR A 19 5.44 1.06 -16.79
CA THR A 19 6.00 0.74 -15.46
C THR A 19 5.48 1.64 -14.35
N LEU A 20 5.17 2.90 -14.64
CA LEU A 20 4.58 3.83 -13.67
C LEU A 20 3.09 3.55 -13.46
N ASP A 21 2.37 3.19 -14.53
CA ASP A 21 0.96 2.81 -14.47
C ASP A 21 0.77 1.49 -13.69
N ASP A 22 1.61 0.49 -13.93
CA ASP A 22 1.61 -0.78 -13.17
C ASP A 22 1.86 -0.54 -11.68
N LEU A 23 2.79 0.36 -11.37
CA LEU A 23 3.11 0.73 -10.00
C LEU A 23 1.96 1.51 -9.33
N ALA A 24 1.29 2.39 -10.06
CA ALA A 24 0.11 3.11 -9.58
C ALA A 24 -1.04 2.15 -9.29
N LEU A 25 -1.27 1.15 -10.16
CA LEU A 25 -2.23 0.08 -9.94
C LEU A 25 -1.88 -0.73 -8.68
N GLN A 26 -0.62 -1.14 -8.53
CA GLN A 26 -0.17 -1.86 -7.33
C GLN A 26 -0.40 -1.04 -6.05
N ALA A 27 -0.13 0.27 -6.08
CA ALA A 27 -0.37 1.15 -4.94
C ALA A 27 -1.87 1.28 -4.60
N CYS A 28 -2.76 1.23 -5.59
CA CYS A 28 -4.20 1.17 -5.38
C CYS A 28 -4.61 -0.15 -4.72
N ASP A 29 -4.12 -1.29 -5.22
CA ASP A 29 -4.39 -2.61 -4.65
C ASP A 29 -3.88 -2.72 -3.19
N ASP A 30 -2.70 -2.16 -2.92
CA ASP A 30 -2.13 -2.08 -1.57
C ASP A 30 -2.99 -1.21 -0.64
N ALA A 31 -3.56 -0.10 -1.14
CA ALA A 31 -4.44 0.79 -0.39
C ALA A 31 -5.80 0.15 -0.08
N ASP A 32 -6.38 -0.61 -1.00
CA ASP A 32 -7.60 -1.39 -0.76
C ASP A 32 -7.34 -2.47 0.28
N THR A 33 -6.20 -3.17 0.17
CA THR A 33 -5.76 -4.16 1.15
C THR A 33 -5.55 -3.52 2.54
N LEU A 34 -5.05 -2.29 2.63
CA LEU A 34 -4.93 -1.54 3.89
C LEU A 34 -6.31 -1.23 4.50
N ASN A 35 -7.29 -0.82 3.68
CA ASN A 35 -8.66 -0.56 4.13
C ASN A 35 -9.31 -1.80 4.74
N GLU A 36 -9.06 -2.99 4.21
CA GLU A 36 -9.59 -4.24 4.79
C GLU A 36 -9.08 -4.49 6.21
N VAL A 37 -7.83 -4.15 6.50
CA VAL A 37 -7.30 -4.30 7.88
C VAL A 37 -7.73 -3.20 8.81
N LEU A 38 -7.93 -1.98 8.33
CA LEU A 38 -8.60 -0.96 9.13
C LEU A 38 -10.01 -1.42 9.53
N ARG A 39 -10.74 -2.07 8.62
CA ARG A 39 -12.06 -2.68 8.93
C ARG A 39 -11.95 -3.81 9.95
N ALA A 40 -10.96 -4.70 9.80
CA ALA A 40 -10.71 -5.76 10.78
C ALA A 40 -10.41 -5.15 12.16
N TYR A 41 -9.53 -4.15 12.24
CA TYR A 41 -9.20 -3.45 13.47
C TYR A 41 -10.44 -2.81 14.13
N THR A 42 -11.27 -2.15 13.34
CA THR A 42 -12.54 -1.56 13.80
C THR A 42 -13.50 -2.62 14.36
N ALA A 43 -13.53 -3.82 13.76
CA ALA A 43 -14.35 -4.92 14.26
C ALA A 43 -13.81 -5.49 15.58
N LEU A 44 -12.49 -5.56 15.72
CA LEU A 44 -11.85 -5.97 16.98
C LEU A 44 -12.07 -4.95 18.09
N GLU A 45 -11.94 -3.67 17.78
CA GLU A 45 -12.23 -2.59 18.72
C GLU A 45 -13.65 -2.72 19.28
N LYS A 46 -14.65 -2.98 18.43
CA LYS A 46 -16.04 -3.24 18.85
C LYS A 46 -16.25 -4.52 19.66
N LEU A 47 -15.40 -5.54 19.45
CA LEU A 47 -15.46 -6.79 20.21
C LEU A 47 -14.84 -6.62 21.61
N VAL A 48 -13.82 -5.78 21.72
CA VAL A 48 -13.14 -5.47 22.99
C VAL A 48 -13.92 -4.42 23.78
N ASP A 49 -14.45 -3.40 23.11
CA ASP A 49 -15.31 -2.38 23.72
C ASP A 49 -16.74 -2.91 23.91
N THR A 50 -16.90 -3.64 24.99
CA THR A 50 -18.20 -4.20 25.42
C THR A 50 -19.21 -3.13 25.88
N SER A 51 -18.79 -1.85 25.99
CA SER A 51 -19.64 -0.75 26.48
C SER A 51 -20.82 -0.44 25.56
N ALA A 52 -20.75 -0.85 24.28
CA ALA A 52 -21.81 -0.66 23.29
C ALA A 52 -22.78 -1.86 23.17
N LEU A 53 -22.52 -2.97 23.85
CA LEU A 53 -23.37 -4.18 23.83
C LEU A 53 -24.44 -4.09 24.92
N ASN A 54 -25.60 -3.52 24.58
CA ASN A 54 -26.69 -3.33 25.54
C ASN A 54 -27.51 -4.60 25.84
N ASP A 55 -27.48 -5.66 25.03
CA ASP A 55 -28.50 -6.73 25.11
C ASP A 55 -28.01 -8.19 24.97
N SER A 56 -26.71 -8.47 24.91
CA SER A 56 -26.20 -9.86 24.80
C SER A 56 -25.18 -10.13 25.91
N GLU A 57 -25.19 -11.35 26.48
CA GLU A 57 -24.23 -11.82 27.49
C GLU A 57 -22.86 -11.17 27.30
N ALA A 58 -22.38 -10.43 28.30
CA ALA A 58 -21.13 -9.71 28.23
C ALA A 58 -20.00 -10.67 27.85
N LEU A 59 -19.64 -10.68 26.57
CA LEU A 59 -18.52 -11.45 26.05
C LEU A 59 -17.25 -10.73 26.51
N THR A 60 -16.67 -11.17 27.61
CA THR A 60 -15.37 -10.70 28.06
C THR A 60 -14.28 -11.55 27.39
N PRO A 61 -13.62 -11.07 26.32
CA PRO A 61 -12.55 -11.84 25.68
C PRO A 61 -11.42 -12.08 26.68
N SER A 62 -10.93 -13.32 26.71
CA SER A 62 -9.79 -13.68 27.55
C SER A 62 -8.52 -12.99 27.06
N ARG A 63 -7.54 -12.82 27.97
CA ARG A 63 -6.22 -12.29 27.60
C ARG A 63 -5.56 -13.10 26.49
N THR A 64 -5.77 -14.42 26.46
CA THR A 64 -5.24 -15.31 25.42
C THR A 64 -5.86 -15.01 24.05
N GLU A 65 -7.18 -14.84 23.98
CA GLU A 65 -7.88 -14.47 22.75
C GLU A 65 -7.44 -13.10 22.24
N LEU A 66 -7.31 -12.12 23.15
CA LEU A 66 -6.77 -10.79 22.82
C LEU A 66 -5.33 -10.86 22.31
N SER A 67 -4.46 -11.66 22.95
CA SER A 67 -3.08 -11.85 22.51
C SER A 67 -2.98 -12.55 21.16
N ALA A 68 -3.84 -13.54 20.89
CA ALA A 68 -3.89 -14.21 19.59
C ALA A 68 -4.32 -13.23 18.48
N LEU A 69 -5.36 -12.45 18.75
CA LEU A 69 -5.85 -11.41 17.84
C LEU A 69 -4.80 -10.34 17.55
N LEU A 70 -4.13 -9.84 18.59
CA LEU A 70 -3.05 -8.87 18.44
C LEU A 70 -1.86 -9.46 17.64
N GLY A 71 -1.56 -10.75 17.84
CA GLY A 71 -0.53 -11.45 17.07
C GLY A 71 -0.85 -11.51 15.57
N LEU A 72 -2.08 -11.86 15.21
CA LEU A 72 -2.54 -11.87 13.81
C LEU A 72 -2.49 -10.47 13.19
N LEU A 73 -2.94 -9.46 13.93
CA LEU A 73 -2.91 -8.06 13.48
C LEU A 73 -1.48 -7.60 13.23
N ASN A 74 -0.57 -7.84 14.17
CA ASN A 74 0.83 -7.43 14.05
C ASN A 74 1.51 -8.12 12.87
N GLY A 75 1.24 -9.40 12.62
CA GLY A 75 1.74 -10.11 11.44
C GLY A 75 1.25 -9.49 10.13
N ALA A 76 -0.06 -9.20 10.04
CA ALA A 76 -0.64 -8.57 8.85
C ALA A 76 -0.15 -7.13 8.64
N LEU A 77 0.14 -6.39 9.72
CA LEU A 77 0.72 -5.05 9.63
C LEU A 77 2.17 -5.10 9.15
N LEU A 78 2.97 -6.03 9.66
CA LEU A 78 4.36 -6.22 9.25
C LEU A 78 4.47 -6.54 7.75
N ALA A 79 3.67 -7.49 7.26
CA ALA A 79 3.64 -7.85 5.84
C ALA A 79 3.34 -6.66 4.91
N ARG A 80 2.50 -5.73 5.37
CA ARG A 80 2.18 -4.51 4.62
C ARG A 80 3.31 -3.49 4.65
N ILE A 81 3.96 -3.30 5.80
CA ILE A 81 5.17 -2.46 5.88
C ILE A 81 6.20 -2.95 4.87
N ASP A 82 6.40 -4.26 4.79
CA ASP A 82 7.32 -4.86 3.83
C ASP A 82 6.88 -4.63 2.38
N THR A 83 5.58 -4.77 2.08
CA THR A 83 5.01 -4.51 0.75
C THR A 83 5.23 -3.05 0.33
N VAL A 84 4.87 -2.09 1.20
CA VAL A 84 5.06 -0.65 0.96
C VAL A 84 6.53 -0.29 0.79
N ASN A 85 7.43 -0.86 1.60
CA ASN A 85 8.87 -0.66 1.45
C ASN A 85 9.39 -1.21 0.11
N GLY A 86 8.84 -2.35 -0.34
CA GLY A 86 9.12 -2.95 -1.64
C GLY A 86 8.65 -2.04 -2.78
N ALA A 87 7.38 -1.64 -2.77
CA ALA A 87 6.81 -0.73 -3.76
C ALA A 87 7.59 0.60 -3.83
N THR A 88 7.85 1.23 -2.68
CA THR A 88 8.64 2.47 -2.59
C THR A 88 10.04 2.31 -3.18
N SER A 89 10.69 1.17 -2.91
CA SER A 89 12.00 0.87 -3.48
C SER A 89 11.94 0.67 -4.98
N ALA A 90 10.92 0.00 -5.50
CA ALA A 90 10.68 -0.17 -6.93
C ALA A 90 10.44 1.18 -7.64
N VAL A 91 9.63 2.08 -7.05
CA VAL A 91 9.43 3.45 -7.59
C VAL A 91 10.76 4.16 -7.73
N ARG A 92 11.56 4.15 -6.66
CA ARG A 92 12.84 4.86 -6.62
C ARG A 92 13.80 4.30 -7.66
N GLU A 93 13.80 3.00 -7.89
CA GLU A 93 14.63 2.34 -8.89
C GLU A 93 14.18 2.69 -10.31
N ALA A 94 12.88 2.65 -10.60
CA ALA A 94 12.32 3.07 -11.89
C ALA A 94 12.63 4.56 -12.19
N LEU A 95 12.50 5.45 -11.20
CA LEU A 95 12.86 6.86 -11.34
C LEU A 95 14.36 7.04 -11.65
N ARG A 96 15.24 6.28 -10.97
CA ARG A 96 16.69 6.31 -11.24
C ARG A 96 17.00 5.88 -12.66
N GLN A 97 16.39 4.79 -13.13
CA GLN A 97 16.56 4.31 -14.51
C GLN A 97 16.09 5.35 -15.53
N ASN A 98 14.99 6.05 -15.27
CA ASN A 98 14.45 7.10 -16.13
C ASN A 98 15.33 8.37 -16.13
N THR A 99 15.96 8.73 -15.01
CA THR A 99 16.87 9.88 -14.93
C THR A 99 18.28 9.58 -15.44
N GLY A 100 18.74 8.33 -15.35
CA GLY A 100 20.05 7.87 -15.83
C GLY A 100 20.10 7.61 -17.33
N SER A 101 18.95 7.51 -18.01
CA SER A 101 18.84 7.40 -19.47
C SER A 101 18.75 8.77 -20.18
N ALA A 102 18.74 9.88 -19.42
CA ALA A 102 18.73 11.25 -19.92
C ALA A 102 20.13 11.92 -19.97
N GLN A 103 21.21 11.17 -19.79
CA GLN A 103 22.59 11.67 -19.75
C GLN A 103 23.49 11.05 -20.83
#